data_AF-A0A9E0VGQ2-F1
#
_entry.id   AF-A0A9E0VGQ2-F1
#
_cell.length_a   1.000
_cell.length_b   1.000
_cell.length_c   1.000
_cell.angle_alpha   90.00
_cell.angle_beta   90.00
_cell.angle_gamma   90.00
#
_symmetry.space_group_name_H-M   'P 1'
#
loop_
_entity.id
_entity.type
_entity.pdbx_description
1 polymer ?
#
loop_
_entity_poly.entity_id
_entity_poly.type
_entity_poly.pdbx_seq_one_letter_code
_entity_poly.pdbx_strand_id
1 'polypeptide(L)'
;MIELFAFEVQKNERSVSEQYVARFIAEFLDRHSLFWGGGYDPDRIRGTISTGDDNDVNINSVIENFIGYFGKEDRIRLDVDREWFKKINLSALVVYENLKLARIDEW
;
A
#
# COMPACT_ATOMS: atom_id res chain seq x y z
N MET A 1 -8.26 15.80 5.91
CA MET A 1 -7.68 14.44 5.77
C MET A 1 -6.22 14.57 5.38
N ILE A 2 -5.38 13.72 5.93
CA ILE A 2 -3.94 13.65 5.63
C ILE A 2 -3.69 12.46 4.71
N GLU A 3 -3.09 12.71 3.55
CA GLU A 3 -2.65 11.64 2.65
C GLU A 3 -1.37 10.98 3.19
N LEU A 4 -1.37 9.66 3.23
CA LEU A 4 -0.23 8.88 3.72
C LEU A 4 0.66 8.44 2.54
N PHE A 5 0.06 7.76 1.56
CA PHE A 5 0.75 7.29 0.36
C PHE A 5 -0.22 6.96 -0.76
N ALA A 6 0.25 7.08 -2.00
CA ALA A 6 -0.41 6.51 -3.16
C ALA A 6 0.15 5.09 -3.43
N PHE A 7 -0.66 4.24 -4.06
CA PHE A 7 -0.27 2.86 -4.33
C PHE A 7 -0.87 2.33 -5.64
N GLU A 8 -0.22 1.30 -6.14
CA GLU A 8 -0.74 0.38 -7.14
C GLU A 8 -0.33 -1.04 -6.74
N VAL A 9 -1.30 -1.95 -6.63
CA VAL A 9 -1.07 -3.39 -6.44
C VAL A 9 -1.57 -4.11 -7.67
N GLN A 10 -0.67 -4.80 -8.36
CA GLN A 10 -0.99 -5.71 -9.46
C GLN A 10 -0.99 -7.16 -8.95
N LYS A 11 -2.10 -7.86 -9.17
CA LYS A 11 -2.25 -9.27 -8.79
C LYS A 11 -1.56 -10.16 -9.82
N ASN A 12 -0.82 -11.17 -9.36
CA ASN A 12 -0.12 -12.09 -10.27
C ASN A 12 -1.01 -13.21 -10.83
N GLU A 13 -1.92 -13.78 -10.02
CA GLU A 13 -2.67 -15.00 -10.42
C GLU A 13 -4.20 -14.91 -10.22
N ARG A 14 -4.70 -13.81 -9.66
CA ARG A 14 -6.12 -13.67 -9.30
C ARG A 14 -6.66 -12.32 -9.74
N SER A 15 -7.87 -12.31 -10.29
CA SER A 15 -8.53 -11.05 -10.59
C SER A 15 -8.97 -10.32 -9.32
N VAL A 16 -8.88 -9.00 -9.31
CA VAL A 16 -9.49 -8.18 -8.26
C VAL A 16 -11.01 -8.22 -8.45
N SER A 17 -11.72 -8.79 -7.48
CA SER A 17 -13.18 -8.85 -7.48
C SER A 17 -13.78 -7.86 -6.48
N GLU A 18 -15.06 -7.54 -6.64
CA GLU A 18 -15.82 -6.74 -5.66
C GLU A 18 -15.69 -7.30 -4.25
N GLN A 19 -15.76 -8.62 -4.09
CA GLN A 19 -15.61 -9.28 -2.78
C GLN A 19 -14.21 -9.11 -2.20
N TYR A 20 -13.18 -9.15 -3.04
CA TYR A 20 -11.81 -8.90 -2.61
C TYR A 20 -11.66 -7.46 -2.11
N VAL A 21 -12.23 -6.50 -2.84
CA VAL A 21 -12.19 -5.08 -2.47
C VAL A 21 -12.99 -4.82 -1.19
N ALA A 22 -14.18 -5.41 -1.05
CA ALA A 22 -14.97 -5.33 0.18
C ALA A 22 -14.19 -5.87 1.39
N ARG A 23 -13.44 -6.96 1.21
CA ARG A 23 -12.55 -7.49 2.26
C ARG A 23 -11.37 -6.57 2.54
N PHE A 24 -10.76 -5.96 1.52
CA PHE A 24 -9.71 -4.97 1.73
C PHE A 24 -10.21 -3.78 2.56
N ILE A 25 -11.41 -3.28 2.25
CA ILE A 25 -12.03 -2.19 3.03
C ILE A 25 -12.27 -2.64 4.48
N ALA A 26 -12.99 -3.75 4.68
CA ALA A 26 -13.41 -4.18 6.03
C ALA A 26 -12.27 -4.71 6.90
N GLU A 27 -11.32 -5.45 6.32
CA GLU A 27 -10.25 -6.12 7.07
C GLU A 27 -9.01 -5.24 7.22
N PHE A 28 -8.73 -4.33 6.29
CA PHE A 28 -7.57 -3.46 6.34
C PHE A 28 -7.93 -2.02 6.67
N LEU A 29 -8.74 -1.34 5.85
CA LEU A 29 -8.98 0.10 6.01
C LEU A 29 -9.72 0.42 7.30
N ASP A 30 -10.86 -0.23 7.54
CA ASP A 30 -11.70 0.02 8.72
C ASP A 30 -10.95 -0.27 10.02
N ARG A 31 -10.15 -1.35 10.05
CA ARG A 31 -9.33 -1.72 11.21
C ARG A 31 -8.28 -0.69 11.57
N HIS A 32 -7.80 0.08 10.60
CA HIS A 32 -6.75 1.07 10.80
C HIS A 32 -7.29 2.51 10.77
N SER A 33 -8.61 2.71 10.70
CA SER A 33 -9.24 4.03 10.55
C SER A 33 -8.65 4.81 9.36
N LEU A 34 -8.50 4.11 8.23
CA LEU A 34 -7.96 4.63 6.99
C LEU A 34 -9.06 4.82 5.96
N PHE A 35 -8.80 5.71 5.01
CA PHE A 35 -9.67 5.95 3.87
C PHE A 35 -8.91 5.63 2.59
N TRP A 36 -9.65 5.19 1.58
CA TRP A 36 -9.11 4.92 0.25
C TRP A 36 -9.87 5.74 -0.79
N GLY A 37 -9.15 6.59 -1.51
CA GLY A 37 -9.63 7.25 -2.72
C GLY A 37 -9.00 6.57 -3.94
N GLY A 38 -9.81 5.94 -4.79
CA GLY A 38 -9.28 5.24 -5.96
C GLY A 38 -10.25 4.24 -6.57
N GLY A 39 -9.69 3.23 -7.20
CA GLY A 39 -10.47 2.20 -7.88
C GLY A 39 -9.65 0.97 -8.21
N TYR A 40 -10.34 0.01 -8.78
CA TYR A 40 -9.74 -1.25 -9.19
C TYR A 40 -10.28 -1.66 -10.56
N ASP A 41 -9.49 -2.46 -11.24
CA ASP A 41 -9.80 -3.14 -12.48
C ASP A 41 -9.46 -4.63 -12.30
N PRO A 42 -9.74 -5.51 -13.26
CA PRO A 42 -9.59 -6.94 -13.06
C PRO A 42 -8.20 -7.39 -12.61
N ASP A 43 -7.11 -6.67 -12.89
CA ASP A 43 -5.75 -7.07 -12.50
C ASP A 43 -5.12 -6.17 -11.43
N ARG A 44 -5.73 -5.03 -11.10
CA ARG A 44 -5.10 -4.00 -10.26
C ARG A 44 -6.05 -3.34 -9.29
N ILE A 45 -5.50 -2.93 -8.16
CA ILE A 45 -6.12 -1.99 -7.23
C ILE A 45 -5.14 -0.83 -7.03
N ARG A 46 -5.64 0.41 -7.07
CA ARG A 46 -4.81 1.61 -6.97
C ARG A 46 -5.55 2.77 -6.35
N GLY A 47 -4.80 3.72 -5.83
CA GLY A 47 -5.34 4.96 -5.30
C GLY A 47 -4.47 5.51 -4.18
N THR A 48 -5.08 6.32 -3.33
CA THR A 48 -4.42 6.98 -2.21
C THR A 48 -5.02 6.50 -0.90
N ILE A 49 -4.15 6.18 0.05
CA ILE A 49 -4.51 5.92 1.44
C ILE A 49 -4.36 7.21 2.23
N SER A 50 -5.39 7.58 2.98
CA SER A 50 -5.42 8.76 3.83
C SER A 50 -5.99 8.45 5.22
N THR A 51 -5.81 9.38 6.15
CA THR A 51 -6.37 9.30 7.50
C THR A 51 -7.01 10.63 7.91
N GLY A 52 -7.75 10.64 9.02
CA GLY A 52 -8.33 11.85 9.60
C GLY A 52 -7.24 12.79 10.13
N ASP A 53 -7.53 14.10 10.15
CA ASP A 53 -6.54 15.13 10.53
C ASP A 53 -6.08 15.02 12.00
N ASP A 54 -6.89 14.40 12.85
CA ASP A 54 -6.62 14.23 14.29
C ASP A 54 -6.04 12.84 14.64
N ASN A 55 -5.82 11.97 13.65
CA ASN A 55 -5.32 10.62 13.91
C ASN A 55 -3.78 10.60 13.97
N ASP A 56 -3.23 10.24 15.13
CA ASP A 56 -1.80 9.94 15.28
C ASP A 56 -1.49 8.55 14.68
N VAL A 57 -1.30 8.52 13.36
CA VAL A 57 -1.01 7.30 12.60
C VAL A 57 0.48 7.10 12.43
N ASN A 58 0.98 5.95 12.87
CA ASN A 58 2.32 5.50 12.52
C ASN A 58 2.35 4.96 11.08
N ILE A 59 2.75 5.81 10.13
CA ILE A 59 2.81 5.46 8.70
C ILE A 59 3.65 4.20 8.42
N ASN A 60 4.71 3.94 9.19
CA ASN A 60 5.56 2.75 9.00
C ASN A 60 4.77 1.47 9.27
N SER A 61 4.04 1.45 10.38
CA SER A 61 3.17 0.32 10.74
C SER A 61 2.08 0.09 9.69
N VAL A 62 1.50 1.17 9.17
CA VAL A 62 0.50 1.07 8.08
C VAL A 62 1.12 0.47 6.82
N ILE A 63 2.28 0.94 6.39
CA ILE A 63 2.97 0.42 5.20
C ILE A 63 3.33 -1.06 5.38
N GLU A 64 3.87 -1.44 6.54
CA GLU A 64 4.21 -2.84 6.86
C GLU A 64 2.97 -3.74 6.84
N ASN A 65 1.87 -3.30 7.45
CA ASN A 65 0.61 -4.05 7.45
C ASN A 65 -0.01 -4.10 6.05
N PHE A 66 0.10 -3.04 5.25
CA PHE A 66 -0.41 -2.97 3.88
C PHE A 66 0.31 -4.00 3.00
N ILE A 67 1.63 -3.99 3.07
CA ILE A 67 2.51 -4.97 2.43
C ILE A 67 2.18 -6.40 2.88
N GLY A 68 1.95 -6.60 4.18
CA GLY A 68 1.57 -7.89 4.74
C GLY A 68 0.22 -8.39 4.22
N TYR A 69 -0.73 -7.48 4.04
CA TYR A 69 -2.07 -7.78 3.52
C TYR A 69 -2.03 -8.27 2.08
N PHE A 70 -1.32 -7.57 1.19
CA PHE A 70 -1.27 -7.90 -0.24
C PHE A 70 -0.36 -9.08 -0.59
N GLY A 71 0.33 -9.69 0.38
CA GLY A 71 1.05 -10.95 0.17
C GLY A 71 2.28 -10.82 -0.74
N LYS A 72 3.21 -11.79 -0.62
CA LYS A 72 4.52 -11.74 -1.29
C LYS A 72 4.46 -11.91 -2.81
N GLU A 73 3.36 -12.43 -3.32
CA GLU A 73 3.18 -12.72 -4.74
C GLU A 73 2.56 -11.55 -5.50
N ASP A 74 2.03 -10.52 -4.84
CA ASP A 74 1.53 -9.35 -5.53
C ASP A 74 2.64 -8.35 -5.83
N ARG A 75 2.55 -7.65 -6.96
CA ARG A 75 3.46 -6.56 -7.29
C ARG A 75 2.94 -5.27 -6.71
N ILE A 76 3.58 -4.81 -5.65
CA ILE A 76 3.22 -3.57 -4.96
C ILE A 76 4.14 -2.43 -5.39
N ARG A 77 3.54 -1.29 -5.74
CA ARG A 77 4.19 0.01 -5.90
C ARG A 77 3.58 0.96 -4.88
N LEU A 78 4.44 1.65 -4.13
CA LEU A 78 4.07 2.67 -3.17
C LEU A 78 4.78 3.97 -3.56
N ASP A 79 4.03 5.07 -3.55
CA ASP A 79 4.55 6.42 -3.66
C ASP A 79 4.27 7.14 -2.34
N VAL A 80 5.33 7.38 -1.58
CA VAL A 80 5.28 7.94 -0.24
C VAL A 80 6.01 9.26 -0.30
N ASP A 81 5.41 10.33 0.23
CA ASP A 81 6.06 11.62 0.27
C ASP A 81 7.41 11.52 1.01
N ARG A 82 8.44 12.13 0.42
CA ARG A 82 9.83 12.14 0.92
C ARG A 82 9.93 12.69 2.34
N GLU A 83 9.02 13.55 2.77
CA GLU A 83 9.01 14.07 4.15
C GLU A 83 8.68 13.00 5.20
N TRP A 84 7.80 12.05 4.86
CA TRP A 84 7.55 10.88 5.70
C TRP A 84 8.70 9.88 5.65
N PHE A 85 9.36 9.77 4.50
CA PHE A 85 10.48 8.84 4.26
C PHE A 85 11.67 9.02 5.20
N LYS A 86 11.97 10.25 5.63
CA LYS A 86 13.05 10.53 6.59
C LYS A 86 12.82 9.93 7.98
N LYS A 87 11.57 9.58 8.31
CA LYS A 87 11.16 8.92 9.56
C LYS A 87 10.98 7.40 9.42
N ILE A 88 11.16 6.86 8.21
CA ILE A 88 11.06 5.43 7.93
C ILE A 88 12.42 4.79 8.20
N ASN A 89 12.46 3.84 9.13
CA ASN A 89 13.67 3.05 9.36
C ASN A 89 13.89 2.15 8.14
N LEU A 90 14.95 2.42 7.38
CA LEU A 90 15.27 1.82 6.07
C LEU A 90 15.32 0.29 6.08
N SER A 91 15.43 -0.36 7.25
CA SER A 91 15.38 -1.81 7.39
C SER A 91 14.08 -2.45 6.90
N ALA A 92 12.93 -1.75 6.97
CA ALA A 92 11.66 -2.25 6.42
C ALA A 92 11.64 -2.21 4.88
N LEU A 93 12.35 -1.24 4.29
CA LEU A 93 12.47 -1.07 2.84
C LEU A 93 13.51 -2.00 2.21
N VAL A 94 14.58 -2.34 2.94
CA VAL A 94 15.64 -3.27 2.50
C VAL A 94 15.11 -4.72 2.35
N VAL A 95 14.04 -5.09 3.07
CA VAL A 95 13.34 -6.37 2.82
C VAL A 95 12.65 -6.37 1.45
N TYR A 96 12.28 -5.19 0.92
CA TYR A 96 11.63 -5.03 -0.38
C TYR A 96 12.60 -4.89 -1.56
N GLU A 97 13.75 -4.24 -1.38
CA GLU A 97 14.80 -4.20 -2.42
C GLU A 97 15.35 -5.61 -2.73
N ASN A 98 15.45 -6.49 -1.73
CA ASN A 98 15.89 -7.87 -1.94
C ASN A 98 14.85 -8.77 -2.65
N LEU A 99 13.59 -8.34 -2.77
CA LEU A 99 12.57 -9.00 -3.60
C LEU A 99 12.40 -8.33 -4.99
N LYS A 100 13.07 -7.20 -5.24
CA LYS A 100 13.08 -6.47 -6.52
C LYS A 100 14.48 -6.32 -7.14
N LEU A 101 15.28 -7.38 -7.10
CA LEU A 101 16.30 -7.62 -8.16
C LEU A 101 15.67 -7.89 -9.56
N ALA A 102 14.44 -7.43 -9.80
CA ALA A 102 13.79 -7.47 -11.10
C ALA A 102 13.45 -6.03 -11.54
N ARG A 103 14.47 -5.38 -12.11
CA ARG A 103 14.43 -4.20 -12.99
C ARG A 103 13.90 -2.90 -12.41
N ILE A 104 14.84 -2.10 -11.92
CA ILE A 104 14.85 -0.65 -12.14
C ILE A 104 15.34 -0.48 -13.60
N ASP A 105 14.42 -0.31 -14.56
CA ASP A 105 14.79 0.20 -15.89
C ASP A 105 14.53 1.71 -15.87
N GLU A 106 15.60 2.46 -16.13
CA GLU A 106 15.62 3.91 -16.40
C GLU A 106 14.82 4.21 -17.68
N TRP A 107 13.84 5.11 -17.60
CA TRP A 107 13.34 5.92 -18.73
C TRP A 107 12.87 7.28 -18.21
#